data_AF-A0A2X2JSL4-F1
#
_entry.id   AF-A0A2X2JSL4-F1
#
_cell.length_a   1.000
_cell.length_b   1.000
_cell.length_c   1.000
_cell.angle_alpha   90.00
_cell.angle_beta   90.00
_cell.angle_gamma   90.00
#
_symmetry.space_group_name_H-M   'P 1'
#
loop_
_entity.id
_entity.type
_entity.pdbx_description
1 polymer ?
#
loop_
_entity_poly.entity_id
_entity_poly.type
_entity_poly.pdbx_seq_one_letter_code
_entity_poly.pdbx_strand_id
1 'polypeptide(L)'
;MSPRIKPFTFDFQQNQHDLNLTWQIKDGYYLYRKQIRITPEHAKIADVQLPQGVWHEDEFYGKSEIYRDRLTLPRNHQPGECGSDVNCHLPGLC
;
A
#
# COMPACT_ATOMS: atom_id res chain seq x y z
N MET A 1 9.92 7.30 -32.35
CA MET A 1 10.22 7.23 -30.91
C MET A 1 9.22 6.29 -30.26
N SER A 2 9.60 5.04 -30.00
CA SER A 2 8.67 4.06 -29.39
C SER A 2 8.48 4.40 -27.91
N PRO A 3 7.23 4.52 -27.40
CA PRO A 3 7.02 4.72 -25.99
C PRO A 3 7.51 3.47 -25.24
N ARG A 4 8.42 3.66 -24.28
CA ARG A 4 8.77 2.62 -23.31
C ARG A 4 7.50 2.26 -22.55
N ILE A 5 6.83 1.17 -22.95
CA ILE A 5 5.67 0.67 -22.21
C ILE A 5 6.21 0.19 -20.86
N LYS A 6 5.90 0.92 -19.79
CA LYS A 6 6.24 0.49 -18.43
C LYS A 6 5.28 -0.67 -18.07
N PRO A 7 5.79 -1.85 -17.69
CA PRO A 7 4.94 -2.98 -17.30
C PRO A 7 4.21 -2.73 -15.96
N PHE A 8 4.71 -1.78 -15.16
CA PHE A 8 4.16 -1.39 -13.87
C PHE A 8 4.06 0.13 -13.80
N THR A 9 2.86 0.64 -13.52
CA THR A 9 2.62 2.07 -13.27
C THR A 9 2.19 2.21 -11.82
N PHE A 10 2.95 2.99 -11.05
CA PHE A 10 2.62 3.33 -9.68
C PHE A 10 1.90 4.67 -9.61
N ASP A 11 0.83 4.72 -8.83
CA ASP A 11 0.02 5.89 -8.54
C ASP A 11 -0.32 5.92 -7.04
N PHE A 12 -0.51 7.11 -6.48
CA PHE A 12 -0.94 7.25 -5.10
C PHE A 12 -1.94 8.41 -4.97
N GLN A 13 -2.93 8.21 -4.13
CA GLN A 13 -3.94 9.20 -3.81
C GLN A 13 -3.99 9.38 -2.29
N GLN A 14 -3.73 10.60 -1.83
CA GLN A 14 -3.83 10.96 -0.42
C GLN A 14 -5.06 11.84 -0.20
N ASN A 15 -6.02 11.35 0.59
CA ASN A 15 -7.20 12.08 1.01
C ASN A 15 -7.13 12.31 2.52
N GLN A 16 -6.67 13.49 2.95
CA GLN A 16 -6.46 13.83 4.36
C GLN A 16 -5.61 12.77 5.09
N HIS A 17 -6.28 11.81 5.75
CA HIS A 17 -5.68 10.75 6.56
C HIS A 17 -5.71 9.38 5.86
N ASP A 18 -6.29 9.27 4.67
CA ASP A 18 -6.34 8.06 3.87
C ASP A 18 -5.31 8.12 2.75
N LEU A 19 -4.39 7.15 2.72
CA LEU A 19 -3.43 7.00 1.64
C LEU A 19 -3.77 5.74 0.83
N ASN A 20 -4.17 5.92 -0.42
CA ASN A 20 -4.45 4.83 -1.34
C ASN A 20 -3.28 4.70 -2.31
N LEU A 21 -2.55 3.60 -2.19
CA LEU A 21 -1.45 3.28 -3.11
C LEU A 21 -2.00 2.33 -4.17
N THR A 22 -1.85 2.67 -5.44
CA THR A 22 -2.34 1.85 -6.56
C THR A 22 -1.21 1.53 -7.53
N TRP A 23 -0.97 0.25 -7.77
CA TRP A 23 -0.13 -0.22 -8.87
C TRP A 23 -1.00 -0.79 -9.97
N GLN A 24 -0.88 -0.24 -11.18
CA GLN A 24 -1.43 -0.83 -12.39
C GLN A 24 -0.40 -1.79 -12.99
N ILE A 25 -0.82 -3.02 -13.19
CA ILE A 25 0.01 -4.12 -13.68
C ILE A 25 -0.48 -4.42 -15.09
N LYS A 26 0.42 -4.34 -16.07
CA LYS A 26 0.06 -4.63 -17.45
C LYS A 26 -0.33 -6.11 -17.59
N ASP A 27 -1.27 -6.39 -18.48
CA ASP A 27 -1.64 -7.75 -18.85
C ASP A 27 -0.40 -8.58 -19.23
N GLY A 28 -0.34 -9.81 -18.71
CA GLY A 28 0.82 -10.70 -18.83
C GLY A 28 1.94 -10.47 -17.79
N TYR A 29 1.83 -9.47 -16.92
CA TYR A 29 2.78 -9.22 -15.82
C TYR A 29 2.12 -9.46 -14.46
N TYR A 30 2.96 -9.67 -13.44
CA TYR A 30 2.52 -9.88 -12.07
C TYR A 30 3.57 -9.38 -11.07
N LEU A 31 3.09 -9.01 -9.87
CA LEU A 31 3.93 -8.58 -8.76
C LEU A 31 3.89 -9.62 -7.65
N TYR A 32 5.05 -10.05 -7.16
CA TYR A 32 5.13 -10.95 -6.01
C TYR A 32 4.78 -10.21 -4.73
N ARG A 33 3.82 -10.73 -3.96
CA ARG A 33 3.44 -10.18 -2.65
C ARG A 33 4.63 -10.04 -1.71
N LYS A 34 5.51 -11.06 -1.69
CA LYS A 34 6.71 -11.12 -0.83
C LYS A 34 7.79 -10.11 -1.22
N GLN A 35 7.81 -9.62 -2.47
CA GLN A 35 8.80 -8.64 -2.95
C GLN A 35 8.34 -7.19 -2.72
N ILE A 36 7.08 -6.97 -2.31
CA ILE A 36 6.57 -5.65 -2.02
C ILE A 36 7.06 -5.24 -0.62
N ARG A 37 8.02 -4.32 -0.59
CA ARG A 37 8.49 -3.68 0.63
C ARG A 37 8.15 -2.20 0.56
N ILE A 38 7.43 -1.71 1.56
CA ILE A 38 7.03 -0.32 1.68
C ILE A 38 7.79 0.26 2.86
N THR A 39 8.76 1.10 2.56
CA THR A 39 9.56 1.79 3.58
C THR A 39 9.10 3.24 3.65
N PRO A 40 8.48 3.68 4.75
CA PRO A 40 8.15 5.08 4.91
C PRO A 40 9.39 5.89 5.28
N GLU A 41 9.66 6.98 4.57
CA GLU A 41 10.84 7.82 4.85
C GLU A 41 10.60 8.83 5.98
N HIS A 42 9.39 9.35 6.14
CA HIS A 42 9.11 10.46 7.07
C HIS A 42 7.90 10.23 8.00
N ALA A 43 7.36 9.02 8.04
CA ALA A 43 6.18 8.72 8.86
C ALA A 43 6.32 7.36 9.55
N LYS A 44 5.93 7.29 10.83
CA LYS A 44 5.63 6.01 11.49
C LYS A 44 4.32 5.49 10.94
N ILE A 45 4.36 4.96 9.71
CA ILE A 45 3.17 4.35 9.15
C ILE A 45 3.03 2.96 9.77
N ALA A 46 1.83 2.64 10.27
CA ALA A 46 1.49 1.31 10.78
C ALA A 46 1.85 0.20 9.78
N ASP A 47 1.83 -1.07 10.18
CA ASP A 47 2.10 -2.18 9.26
C ASP A 47 1.20 -2.10 8.01
N VAL A 48 1.78 -2.16 6.80
CA VAL A 48 0.97 -2.21 5.57
C VAL A 48 0.39 -3.60 5.47
N GLN A 49 -0.91 -3.72 5.64
CA GLN A 49 -1.60 -4.95 5.30
C GLN A 49 -1.76 -5.03 3.79
N LEU A 50 -0.90 -5.84 3.18
CA LEU A 50 -1.06 -6.25 1.80
C LEU A 50 -2.33 -7.10 1.68
N PRO A 51 -3.22 -6.83 0.71
CA PRO A 51 -4.45 -7.60 0.52
C PRO A 51 -4.14 -9.07 0.19
N GLN A 52 -5.17 -9.90 0.14
CA GLN A 52 -4.98 -11.28 -0.32
C GLN A 52 -4.64 -11.27 -1.82
N GLY A 53 -3.54 -11.94 -2.18
CA GLY A 53 -3.15 -12.12 -3.57
C GLY A 53 -3.75 -13.38 -4.19
N VAL A 54 -3.36 -13.66 -5.43
CA VAL A 54 -3.65 -14.92 -6.10
C VAL A 54 -2.47 -15.85 -5.92
N TRP A 55 -2.71 -17.11 -5.55
CA TRP A 55 -1.65 -18.10 -5.50
C TRP A 55 -1.17 -18.44 -6.91
N HIS A 56 0.14 -18.35 -7.13
CA HIS A 56 0.80 -18.73 -8.35
C HIS A 56 1.99 -19.61 -8.02
N GLU A 57 2.22 -20.63 -8.84
CA GLU A 57 3.36 -21.51 -8.70
C GLU A 57 4.21 -21.40 -9.96
N ASP A 58 5.47 -21.02 -9.77
CA ASP A 58 6.44 -20.86 -10.84
C ASP A 58 7.78 -21.52 -10.48
N GLU A 59 8.66 -21.70 -11.45
CA GLU A 59 9.95 -22.39 -11.25
C GLU A 59 11.01 -21.51 -10.53
N PHE A 60 10.76 -20.21 -10.36
CA PHE A 60 11.70 -19.29 -9.72
C PHE A 60 11.47 -19.21 -8.20
N TYR A 61 10.21 -19.14 -7.78
CA TYR A 61 9.79 -18.94 -6.39
C TYR A 61 8.84 -20.03 -5.87
N GLY A 62 8.47 -21.00 -6.70
CA GLY A 62 7.48 -22.02 -6.35
C GLY A 62 6.14 -21.38 -6.03
N LYS A 63 5.45 -21.92 -5.03
CA LYS A 63 4.13 -21.43 -4.58
C LYS A 63 4.25 -20.08 -3.85
N SER A 64 3.88 -19.02 -4.54
CA SER A 64 3.93 -17.64 -4.07
C SER A 64 2.64 -16.88 -4.38
N GLU A 65 2.26 -15.94 -3.52
CA GLU A 65 1.14 -15.04 -3.82
C GLU A 65 1.60 -13.91 -4.73
N ILE A 66 0.81 -13.67 -5.77
CA ILE A 66 1.05 -12.63 -6.77
C ILE A 66 -0.17 -11.71 -6.91
N TYR A 67 0.05 -10.52 -7.43
CA TYR A 67 -0.99 -9.60 -7.87
C TYR A 67 -0.96 -9.47 -9.38
N ARG A 68 -2.16 -9.46 -9.98
CA ARG A 68 -2.41 -9.24 -11.41
C ARG A 68 -3.38 -8.08 -11.56
N ASP A 69 -3.40 -7.47 -12.74
CA ASP A 69 -4.26 -6.34 -13.14
C ASP A 69 -4.03 -5.04 -12.35
N ARG A 70 -4.35 -5.05 -11.05
CA ARG A 70 -4.21 -3.90 -10.16
C ARG A 70 -3.99 -4.36 -8.73
N LEU A 71 -3.05 -3.70 -8.05
CA LEU A 71 -2.90 -3.78 -6.61
C LEU A 71 -3.29 -2.44 -5.99
N THR A 72 -4.28 -2.45 -5.11
CA THR A 72 -4.66 -1.28 -4.32
C THR A 72 -4.42 -1.57 -2.85
N LEU A 73 -3.66 -0.71 -2.18
CA LEU A 73 -3.40 -0.76 -0.75
C LEU A 73 -4.12 0.41 -0.09
N PRO A 74 -5.31 0.19 0.48
CA PRO A 74 -5.94 1.19 1.32
C PRO A 74 -5.17 1.30 2.63
N ARG A 75 -4.56 2.45 2.90
CA ARG A 75 -4.06 2.78 4.24
C ARG A 75 -5.15 3.53 4.98
N ASN A 76 -5.83 2.83 5.88
CA ASN A 76 -6.30 3.50 7.08
C ASN A 76 -5.05 3.82 7.89
N HIS A 77 -4.69 5.10 8.00
CA HIS A 77 -3.95 5.49 9.18
C HIS A 77 -4.85 5.12 10.37
N GLN A 78 -4.45 4.15 11.19
CA GLN A 78 -5.09 4.04 12.49
C GLN A 78 -4.91 5.39 13.15
N PRO A 79 -5.97 6.05 13.65
CA PRO A 79 -5.82 7.19 14.51
C PRO A 79 -5.17 6.70 15.81
N GLY A 80 -3.85 6.54 15.77
CA GLY A 80 -3.00 6.49 16.95
C GLY A 80 -2.89 7.91 17.46
N GLU A 81 -3.87 8.25 18.30
CA GLU A 81 -3.88 9.32 19.30
C GLU A 81 -3.23 10.67 18.93
N CYS A 82 -4.11 11.67 18.88
CA CYS A 82 -3.88 13.11 18.99
C CYS A 82 -3.09 13.76 17.84
N GLY A 83 -3.82 14.15 16.79
CA GLY A 83 -3.21 14.87 15.66
C GLY A 83 -4.21 15.59 14.78
N SER A 84 -5.01 16.49 15.35
CA SER A 84 -5.63 17.62 14.65
C SER A 84 -6.11 18.61 15.70
N ASP A 85 -5.51 19.80 15.69
CA ASP A 85 -5.80 20.97 16.52
C ASP A 85 -7.26 21.14 16.93
N VAL A 86 -7.68 20.57 18.06
CA VAL A 86 -8.80 21.06 18.89
C VAL A 86 -8.61 20.50 20.31
N ASN A 87 -8.11 21.35 21.21
CA ASN A 87 -8.41 21.32 22.64
C ASN A 87 -8.65 19.92 23.28
N CYS A 88 -7.58 19.16 23.53
CA CYS A 88 -7.63 18.09 24.54
C CYS A 88 -7.66 18.73 25.94
N HIS A 89 -8.77 19.38 26.30
CA HIS A 89 -9.07 19.73 27.67
C HIS A 89 -9.53 18.46 28.38
N LEU A 90 -8.63 17.84 29.15
CA LEU A 90 -8.97 16.81 30.13
C LEU A 90 -10.05 17.37 31.09
N PRO A 91 -11.26 16.78 31.18
CA PRO A 91 -12.10 17.00 32.35
C PRO A 91 -11.72 15.92 33.38
N GLY A 92 -10.87 16.26 34.35
CA GLY A 92 -10.62 15.34 35.46
C GLY A 92 -9.35 15.57 36.26
N LEU A 93 -9.31 16.66 37.04
CA LEU A 93 -8.59 16.73 38.31
C LEU A 93 -9.35 17.69 39.24
N CYS A 94 -10.41 17.15 39.85
CA CYS A 94 -10.87 17.43 41.21
C CYS A 94 -11.17 16.07 41.84
#